data_AF-A0A351LBD2-F1
#
_entry.id   AF-A0A351LBD2-F1
#
_cell.length_a   1.000
_cell.length_b   1.000
_cell.length_c   1.000
_cell.angle_alpha   90.00
_cell.angle_beta   90.00
_cell.angle_gamma   90.00
#
_symmetry.space_group_name_H-M   'P 1'
#
loop_
_entity.id
_entity.type
_entity.pdbx_description
1 polymer ?
#
loop_
_entity_poly.entity_id
_entity_poly.type
_entity_poly.pdbx_seq_one_letter_code
_entity_poly.pdbx_strand_id
1 'polypeptide(L)'
;MKRKILTTIALIASISAATPTIVFSQPNKRPNSFTPGFWQPQAQVDPNRPITVILLNQAEIPVSYSLTPAPERVLPPGGTANISVRNITRISDIANINIYARDELVYDYNANPTDNQVFVRIRRAGRLARADKSVYIDEQGRVYSF
;
A
#
# COMPACT_ATOMS: atom_id res chain seq x y z
N MET A 1 33.78 -32.40 -12.30
CA MET A 1 32.30 -32.33 -12.31
C MET A 1 31.66 -32.28 -10.91
N LYS A 2 32.21 -32.94 -9.88
CA LYS A 2 31.61 -33.03 -8.52
C LYS A 2 31.51 -31.71 -7.73
N ARG A 3 32.37 -30.71 -7.99
CA ARG A 3 32.35 -29.41 -7.28
C ARG A 3 31.22 -28.46 -7.72
N LYS A 4 30.70 -28.63 -8.94
CA LYS A 4 29.59 -27.82 -9.46
C LYS A 4 28.23 -28.25 -8.90
N ILE A 5 28.12 -29.51 -8.44
CA ILE A 5 26.88 -30.05 -7.87
C ILE A 5 26.69 -29.57 -6.42
N LEU A 6 27.79 -29.50 -5.65
CA LEU A 6 27.77 -29.02 -4.26
C LEU A 6 27.36 -27.55 -4.13
N THR A 7 27.72 -26.71 -5.10
CA THR A 7 27.41 -25.28 -5.08
C THR A 7 25.94 -24.99 -5.39
N THR A 8 25.31 -25.77 -6.27
CA THR A 8 23.88 -25.60 -6.61
C THR A 8 22.96 -26.02 -5.45
N ILE A 9 23.34 -27.05 -4.69
CA ILE A 9 22.56 -27.51 -3.52
C ILE A 9 22.56 -26.47 -2.41
N ALA A 10 23.70 -25.81 -2.16
CA ALA A 10 23.81 -24.76 -1.14
C ALA A 10 22.93 -23.53 -1.45
N LEU A 11 22.76 -23.19 -2.73
CA LEU A 11 21.97 -22.02 -3.16
C LEU A 11 20.46 -22.28 -3.11
N ILE A 12 20.02 -23.52 -3.33
CA ILE A 12 18.59 -23.88 -3.23
C ILE A 12 18.16 -23.94 -1.75
N ALA A 13 19.05 -24.39 -0.86
CA ALA A 13 18.77 -24.44 0.58
C ALA A 13 18.59 -23.05 1.22
N SER A 14 19.25 -22.01 0.71
CA SER A 14 19.17 -20.66 1.28
C SER A 14 17.87 -19.92 0.94
N ILE A 15 17.20 -20.25 -0.18
CA ILE A 15 15.92 -19.62 -0.57
C ILE A 15 14.76 -20.22 0.25
N SER A 16 14.84 -21.49 0.61
CA SER A 16 13.81 -22.21 1.39
C SER A 16 13.72 -21.78 2.86
N ALA A 17 14.69 -21.00 3.36
CA ALA A 17 14.71 -20.51 4.74
C ALA A 17 13.97 -19.17 4.92
N ALA A 18 13.54 -18.52 3.84
CA ALA A 18 12.73 -17.31 3.91
C ALA A 18 11.26 -17.68 4.16
N THR A 19 10.93 -17.97 5.42
CA THR A 19 9.52 -18.05 5.82
C THR A 19 8.92 -16.64 5.78
N PRO A 20 7.85 -16.39 5.01
CA PRO A 20 7.13 -15.13 5.14
C PRO A 20 6.55 -15.07 6.55
N THR A 21 6.96 -14.06 7.32
CA THR A 21 6.37 -13.82 8.64
C THR A 21 5.01 -13.15 8.44
N ILE A 22 3.95 -13.87 8.78
CA ILE A 22 2.62 -13.27 8.87
C ILE A 22 2.62 -12.36 10.09
N VAL A 23 2.66 -11.03 9.86
CA VAL A 23 2.56 -10.04 10.93
C VAL A 23 1.08 -9.77 11.20
N PHE A 24 0.54 -10.43 12.22
CA PHE A 24 -0.76 -10.06 12.78
C PHE A 24 -0.65 -8.70 13.48
N SER A 25 -1.65 -7.83 13.35
CA SER A 25 -1.72 -6.58 14.10
C SER A 25 -1.64 -6.89 15.59
N GLN A 26 -0.53 -6.53 16.25
CA GLN A 26 -0.37 -6.78 17.67
C GLN A 26 -1.32 -5.87 18.46
N PRO A 27 -2.17 -6.42 19.33
CA PRO A 27 -2.96 -5.59 20.23
C PRO A 27 -2.01 -4.75 21.08
N ASN A 28 -2.29 -3.46 21.19
CA ASN A 28 -1.46 -2.56 21.98
C ASN A 28 -1.36 -3.09 23.42
N LYS A 29 -0.13 -3.20 23.97
CA LYS A 29 0.13 -3.65 25.35
C LYS A 29 -0.63 -2.85 26.40
N ARG A 30 -1.08 -1.65 26.05
CA ARG A 30 -2.01 -0.83 26.84
C ARG A 30 -3.36 -0.76 26.11
N PRO A 31 -4.45 -1.32 26.71
CA PRO A 31 -5.80 -1.12 26.21
C PRO A 31 -6.07 0.38 26.03
N ASN A 32 -6.68 0.77 24.91
CA ASN A 32 -7.05 2.17 24.60
C ASN A 32 -5.91 3.19 24.54
N SER A 33 -4.66 2.76 24.28
CA SER A 33 -3.59 3.70 23.97
C SER A 33 -3.19 3.63 22.49
N PHE A 34 -2.64 4.72 21.98
CA PHE A 34 -2.08 4.81 20.64
C PHE A 34 -0.56 4.62 20.74
N THR A 35 -0.02 3.56 20.11
CA THR A 35 1.43 3.36 19.98
C THR A 35 1.81 3.43 18.50
N PRO A 36 2.44 4.52 18.03
CA PRO A 36 2.75 4.70 16.61
C PRO A 36 3.64 3.58 16.08
N GLY A 37 3.35 3.12 14.86
CA GLY A 37 4.10 2.05 14.21
C GLY A 37 3.65 1.83 12.77
N PHE A 38 4.48 1.16 11.97
CA PHE A 38 4.22 0.89 10.54
C PHE A 38 2.95 0.07 10.27
N TRP A 39 2.41 -0.60 11.28
CA TRP A 39 1.19 -1.41 11.23
C TRP A 39 -0.09 -0.61 11.45
N GLN A 40 0.02 0.69 11.77
CA GLN A 40 -1.15 1.53 11.97
C GLN A 40 -1.74 2.02 10.65
N PRO A 41 -3.08 2.09 10.57
CA PRO A 41 -3.74 2.67 9.40
C PRO A 41 -3.44 4.16 9.28
N GLN A 42 -3.20 4.61 8.06
CA GLN A 42 -3.00 6.03 7.72
C GLN A 42 -4.33 6.78 7.58
N ALA A 43 -5.40 6.05 7.25
CA ALA A 43 -6.76 6.57 7.15
C ALA A 43 -7.78 5.45 7.42
N GLN A 44 -9.02 5.85 7.66
CA GLN A 44 -10.16 4.94 7.86
C GLN A 44 -11.32 5.39 6.99
N VAL A 45 -11.96 4.45 6.31
CA VAL A 45 -13.20 4.64 5.55
C VAL A 45 -14.30 3.73 6.08
N ASP A 46 -15.55 4.00 5.68
CA ASP A 46 -16.67 3.08 5.87
C ASP A 46 -16.64 2.01 4.77
N PRO A 47 -16.33 0.74 5.10
CA PRO A 47 -16.24 -0.33 4.11
C PRO A 47 -17.62 -0.68 3.51
N ASN A 48 -18.73 -0.33 4.16
CA ASN A 48 -20.08 -0.68 3.68
C ASN A 48 -20.60 0.28 2.60
N ARG A 49 -19.89 1.40 2.37
CA ARG A 49 -20.22 2.40 1.36
C ARG A 49 -19.19 2.35 0.21
N PRO A 50 -19.55 2.78 -1.02
CA PRO A 50 -18.56 3.02 -2.06
C PRO A 50 -17.48 3.98 -1.56
N ILE A 51 -16.21 3.67 -1.87
CA ILE A 51 -15.06 4.43 -1.42
C ILE A 51 -14.47 5.15 -2.64
N THR A 52 -14.11 6.42 -2.48
CA THR A 52 -13.37 7.15 -3.52
C THR A 52 -11.95 7.45 -3.05
N VAL A 53 -10.96 6.92 -3.74
CA VAL A 53 -9.55 7.27 -3.51
C VAL A 53 -9.13 8.32 -4.52
N ILE A 54 -8.68 9.47 -4.03
CA ILE A 54 -8.27 10.62 -4.82
C ILE A 54 -6.75 10.72 -4.75
N LEU A 55 -6.08 10.34 -5.84
CA LEU A 55 -4.63 10.48 -5.97
C LEU A 55 -4.29 11.89 -6.43
N LEU A 56 -3.28 12.50 -5.82
CA LEU A 56 -2.67 13.76 -6.25
C LEU A 56 -1.16 13.54 -6.45
N ASN A 57 -0.68 13.70 -7.68
CA ASN A 57 0.74 13.56 -7.99
C ASN A 57 1.51 14.87 -7.73
N GLN A 58 2.21 14.95 -6.61
CA GLN A 58 3.17 16.02 -6.27
C GLN A 58 4.61 15.52 -6.29
N ALA A 59 4.90 14.42 -6.99
CA ALA A 59 6.25 13.89 -7.12
C ALA A 59 7.06 14.62 -8.21
N GLU A 60 6.49 15.56 -8.96
CA GLU A 60 7.16 16.26 -10.08
C GLU A 60 7.65 15.31 -11.21
N ILE A 61 7.26 14.04 -11.18
CA ILE A 61 7.50 13.02 -12.22
C ILE A 61 6.19 12.30 -12.54
N PRO A 62 6.02 11.74 -13.75
CA PRO A 62 4.90 10.86 -14.05
C PRO A 62 4.90 9.65 -13.11
N VAL A 63 3.71 9.27 -12.66
CA VAL A 63 3.48 8.11 -11.78
C VAL A 63 2.47 7.20 -12.45
N SER A 64 2.79 5.92 -12.58
CA SER A 64 1.84 4.91 -13.01
C SER A 64 0.95 4.48 -11.85
N TYR A 65 -0.32 4.17 -12.11
CA TYR A 65 -1.21 3.60 -11.12
C TYR A 65 -2.23 2.61 -11.71
N SER A 66 -2.69 1.66 -10.89
CA SER A 66 -3.74 0.71 -11.25
C SER A 66 -4.49 0.20 -10.01
N LEU A 67 -5.83 0.14 -10.09
CA LEU A 67 -6.64 -0.62 -9.14
C LEU A 67 -6.78 -2.04 -9.70
N THR A 68 -6.11 -3.05 -9.13
CA THR A 68 -6.17 -4.42 -9.66
C THR A 68 -7.63 -4.92 -9.71
N PRO A 69 -8.10 -5.50 -10.83
CA PRO A 69 -7.37 -5.92 -12.05
C PRO A 69 -7.41 -4.91 -13.22
N ALA A 70 -7.77 -3.65 -13.00
CA ALA A 70 -7.83 -2.63 -14.04
C ALA A 70 -6.46 -2.37 -14.68
N PRO A 71 -6.43 -1.95 -15.96
CA PRO A 71 -5.18 -1.62 -16.64
C PRO A 71 -4.45 -0.45 -15.98
N GLU A 72 -3.13 -0.43 -16.16
CA GLU A 72 -2.26 0.65 -15.73
C GLU A 72 -2.59 1.96 -16.46
N ARG A 73 -2.53 3.05 -15.70
CA ARG A 73 -2.76 4.42 -16.18
C ARG A 73 -1.61 5.29 -15.72
N VAL A 74 -1.30 6.33 -16.49
CA VAL A 74 -0.26 7.31 -16.12
C VAL A 74 -0.93 8.55 -15.54
N LEU A 75 -0.46 8.98 -14.37
CA LEU A 75 -0.81 10.23 -13.71
C LEU A 75 0.33 11.23 -13.92
N PRO A 76 0.15 12.29 -14.73
CA PRO A 76 1.19 13.29 -14.96
C PRO A 76 1.52 14.08 -13.68
N PRO A 77 2.68 14.75 -13.61
CA PRO A 77 3.00 15.68 -12.53
C PRO A 77 1.89 16.72 -12.31
N GLY A 78 1.50 16.95 -11.06
CA GLY A 78 0.39 17.85 -10.70
C GLY A 78 -1.02 17.29 -10.98
N GLY A 79 -1.12 16.13 -11.62
CA GLY A 79 -2.40 15.52 -11.98
C GLY A 79 -3.14 14.92 -10.79
N THR A 80 -4.46 14.81 -10.94
CA THR A 80 -5.35 14.12 -10.00
C THR A 80 -6.10 12.97 -10.65
N ALA A 81 -6.31 11.88 -9.92
CA ALA A 81 -7.11 10.75 -10.36
C ALA A 81 -8.09 10.30 -9.29
N ASN A 82 -9.36 10.11 -9.69
CA ASN A 82 -10.39 9.54 -8.83
C ASN A 82 -10.55 8.06 -9.14
N ILE A 83 -10.42 7.23 -8.11
CA ILE A 83 -10.50 5.78 -8.20
C ILE A 83 -11.68 5.33 -7.35
N SER A 84 -12.70 4.81 -8.02
CA SER A 84 -13.87 4.24 -7.33
C SER A 84 -13.55 2.82 -6.90
N VAL A 85 -13.51 2.61 -5.59
CA VAL A 85 -13.41 1.30 -4.96
C VAL A 85 -14.82 0.90 -4.53
N ARG A 86 -15.26 -0.29 -4.92
CA ARG A 86 -16.56 -0.82 -4.50
C ARG A 86 -16.61 -0.99 -2.99
N ASN A 87 -17.82 -1.12 -2.43
CA ASN A 87 -17.97 -1.47 -1.04
C ASN A 87 -17.30 -2.84 -0.75
N ILE A 88 -16.74 -2.92 0.45
CA ILE A 88 -15.96 -4.02 0.98
C ILE A 88 -16.84 -4.72 2.02
N THR A 89 -17.51 -5.79 1.61
CA THR A 89 -18.62 -6.38 2.40
C THR A 89 -18.34 -7.79 2.89
N ARG A 90 -17.17 -8.36 2.55
CA ARG A 90 -16.80 -9.74 2.88
C ARG A 90 -15.41 -9.79 3.46
N ILE A 91 -15.17 -10.82 4.26
CA ILE A 91 -13.82 -11.18 4.70
C ILE A 91 -12.98 -11.50 3.46
N SER A 92 -11.73 -11.03 3.45
CA SER A 92 -10.78 -11.07 2.32
C SER A 92 -11.17 -10.22 1.11
N ASP A 93 -12.21 -9.39 1.22
CA ASP A 93 -12.49 -8.37 0.21
C ASP A 93 -11.57 -7.18 0.47
N ILE A 94 -10.60 -6.98 -0.42
CA ILE A 94 -9.53 -6.01 -0.27
C ILE A 94 -9.40 -5.18 -1.53
N ALA A 95 -8.95 -3.94 -1.38
CA ALA A 95 -8.60 -3.10 -2.52
C ALA A 95 -7.12 -2.75 -2.47
N ASN A 96 -6.45 -2.88 -3.60
CA ASN A 96 -5.05 -2.50 -3.73
C ASN A 96 -4.87 -1.65 -4.99
N ILE A 97 -4.42 -0.42 -4.77
CA ILE A 97 -4.09 0.54 -5.82
C ILE A 97 -2.58 0.58 -5.90
N ASN A 98 -2.01 -0.06 -6.91
CA ASN A 98 -0.57 -0.01 -7.15
C ASN A 98 -0.21 1.37 -7.70
N ILE A 99 0.93 1.89 -7.27
CA ILE A 99 1.44 3.19 -7.66
C ILE A 99 2.96 3.05 -7.84
N TYR A 100 3.43 3.25 -9.07
CA TYR A 100 4.82 3.03 -9.44
C TYR A 100 5.42 4.26 -10.12
N ALA A 101 6.68 4.52 -9.82
CA ALA A 101 7.48 5.51 -10.52
C ALA A 101 8.93 5.02 -10.62
N ARG A 102 9.75 5.74 -11.39
CA ARG A 102 11.20 5.51 -11.44
C ARG A 102 11.84 5.77 -10.07
N ASP A 103 11.40 6.83 -9.40
CA ASP A 103 11.92 7.26 -8.11
C ASP A 103 11.07 6.66 -6.98
N GLU A 104 11.65 6.53 -5.80
CA GLU A 104 10.91 6.14 -4.60
C GLU A 104 9.87 7.21 -4.23
N LEU A 105 8.72 6.77 -3.76
CA LEU A 105 7.58 7.62 -3.42
C LEU A 105 7.25 7.53 -1.93
N VAL A 106 6.59 8.57 -1.41
CA VAL A 106 5.97 8.58 -0.08
C VAL A 106 4.57 9.18 -0.18
N TYR A 107 3.65 8.67 0.63
CA TYR A 107 2.25 9.08 0.61
C TYR A 107 1.84 9.82 1.89
N ASP A 108 1.18 10.96 1.73
CA ASP A 108 0.44 11.60 2.82
C ASP A 108 -1.06 11.36 2.64
N TYR A 109 -1.75 11.10 3.74
CA TYR A 109 -3.17 10.74 3.74
C TYR A 109 -4.03 11.81 4.41
N ASN A 110 -5.23 12.00 3.87
CA ASN A 110 -6.33 12.69 4.52
C ASN A 110 -7.63 11.96 4.16
N ALA A 111 -8.58 11.85 5.09
CA ALA A 111 -9.86 11.21 4.83
C ALA A 111 -11.01 12.18 5.08
N ASN A 112 -12.00 12.14 4.19
CA ASN A 112 -13.29 12.78 4.39
C ASN A 112 -14.32 11.69 4.72
N PRO A 113 -14.69 11.52 6.00
CA PRO A 113 -15.61 10.47 6.43
C PRO A 113 -17.06 10.71 5.94
N THR A 114 -17.44 11.96 5.69
CA THR A 114 -18.78 12.31 5.21
C THR A 114 -19.02 11.74 3.81
N ASP A 115 -18.06 11.97 2.91
CA ASP A 115 -18.14 11.54 1.51
C ASP A 115 -17.49 10.17 1.24
N ASN A 116 -16.96 9.53 2.30
CA ASN A 116 -16.21 8.27 2.23
C ASN A 116 -15.03 8.33 1.25
N GLN A 117 -14.25 9.40 1.33
CA GLN A 117 -13.13 9.69 0.42
C GLN A 117 -11.79 9.63 1.15
N VAL A 118 -10.76 9.21 0.43
CA VAL A 118 -9.37 9.24 0.88
C VAL A 118 -8.54 10.01 -0.12
N PHE A 119 -7.93 11.09 0.33
CA PHE A 119 -6.95 11.85 -0.42
C PHE A 119 -5.57 11.26 -0.16
N VAL A 120 -4.87 10.93 -1.24
CA VAL A 120 -3.51 10.40 -1.21
C VAL A 120 -2.62 11.34 -1.99
N ARG A 121 -1.77 12.07 -1.27
CA ARG A 121 -0.77 12.96 -1.86
C ARG A 121 0.51 12.17 -2.08
N ILE A 122 0.93 12.04 -3.32
CA ILE A 122 2.11 11.30 -3.74
C ILE A 122 3.28 12.28 -3.88
N ARG A 123 4.39 12.03 -3.17
CA ARG A 123 5.62 12.83 -3.25
C ARG A 123 6.82 11.93 -3.51
N ARG A 124 7.94 12.49 -3.96
CA ARG A 124 9.21 11.75 -3.96
C ARG A 124 9.67 11.48 -2.54
N ALA A 125 10.20 10.30 -2.31
CA ALA A 125 10.85 9.96 -1.06
C ALA A 125 12.11 10.82 -0.87
N GLY A 126 12.31 11.30 0.35
CA GLY A 126 13.59 11.85 0.77
C GLY A 126 14.60 10.72 1.04
N ARG A 127 15.87 11.07 1.19
CA ARG A 127 17.03 10.16 1.29
C ARG A 127 16.97 9.09 2.42
N LEU A 128 15.99 9.15 3.33
CA LEU A 128 15.82 8.25 4.47
C LEU A 128 14.37 7.78 4.69
N ALA A 129 13.47 8.04 3.75
CA ALA A 129 12.07 7.66 3.90
C ALA A 129 11.83 6.23 3.44
N ARG A 130 10.90 5.51 4.09
CA ARG A 130 10.42 4.24 3.58
C ARG A 130 9.60 4.50 2.33
N ALA A 131 9.97 3.86 1.22
CA ALA A 131 9.28 4.01 -0.04
C ALA A 131 7.94 3.27 -0.03
N ASP A 132 6.88 3.97 -0.40
CA ASP A 132 5.55 3.42 -0.62
C ASP A 132 5.35 3.04 -2.11
N LYS A 133 4.58 1.98 -2.37
CA LYS A 133 4.32 1.40 -3.69
C LYS A 133 2.85 1.11 -3.95
N SER A 134 2.02 1.10 -2.92
CA SER A 134 0.59 0.93 -3.09
C SER A 134 -0.22 1.57 -1.97
N VAL A 135 -1.50 1.80 -2.27
CA VAL A 135 -2.54 2.12 -1.29
C VAL A 135 -3.38 0.87 -1.14
N TYR A 136 -3.40 0.32 0.07
CA TYR A 136 -4.13 -0.89 0.40
C TYR A 136 -5.28 -0.56 1.35
N ILE A 137 -6.46 -1.09 1.07
CA ILE A 137 -7.65 -0.98 1.92
C ILE A 137 -8.09 -2.39 2.29
N ASP A 138 -8.15 -2.67 3.59
CA ASP A 138 -8.59 -3.97 4.07
C ASP A 138 -10.10 -4.10 4.21
N GLU A 139 -10.52 -5.31 4.61
CA GLU A 139 -11.91 -5.69 4.85
C GLU A 139 -12.63 -4.85 5.93
N GLN A 140 -11.88 -4.15 6.79
CA GLN A 140 -12.41 -3.24 7.81
C GLN A 140 -12.38 -1.77 7.36
N GLY A 141 -11.97 -1.46 6.13
CA GLY A 141 -11.85 -0.09 5.63
C GLY A 141 -10.64 0.67 6.17
N ARG A 142 -9.65 -0.03 6.75
CA ARG A 142 -8.39 0.58 7.18
C ARG A 142 -7.48 0.75 5.98
N VAL A 143 -6.87 1.93 5.85
CA VAL A 143 -6.04 2.31 4.71
C VAL A 143 -4.57 2.31 5.10
N TYR A 144 -3.72 1.71 4.27
CA TYR A 144 -2.29 1.54 4.50
C TYR A 144 -1.48 1.89 3.26
N SER A 145 -0.20 2.20 3.48
CA SER A 145 0.84 2.23 2.44
C SER A 145 1.87 1.13 2.66
N PHE A 146 2.43 0.59 1.59
CA PHE A 146 3.42 -0.49 1.63
C PHE A 146 4.66 -0.22 0.80
#